data_AF-A0A9P6MCB6-F1
#
_entry.id   AF-A0A9P6MCB6-F1
#
_cell.length_a   1.000
_cell.length_b   1.000
_cell.length_c   1.000
_cell.angle_alpha   90.00
_cell.angle_beta   90.00
_cell.angle_gamma   90.00
#
_symmetry.space_group_name_H-M   'P 1'
#
loop_
_entity.id
_entity.type
_entity.pdbx_description
1 polymer ?
#
loop_
_entity_poly.entity_id
_entity_poly.type
_entity_poly.pdbx_seq_one_letter_code
_entity_poly.pdbx_strand_id
1 'polypeptide(L)'
;DGTATTKTFVHVPSEIEAEEAEEIGVEHLLRDIKDNVVSTLSTRVGDQLRSLKGLHQRLEEIQEYLGKVVSGSLPINHQIIYNLQDIFNRLPNLEDPDTIKSFSVKTNDQLLVIYLSSLIRSVIALHNLINNKIENKRAEDELDGVEKDGKQETAATEGESSSSSSSASKDAKDVKGKEVSK
;
A
#
# COMPACT_ATOMS: atom_id res chain seq x y z
N ASP A 1 5.37 -31.98 -45.08
CA ASP A 1 5.34 -31.06 -46.22
C ASP A 1 6.76 -30.54 -46.42
N GLY A 2 7.39 -30.84 -47.56
CA GLY A 2 8.82 -30.65 -47.81
C GLY A 2 9.22 -29.20 -48.10
N THR A 3 8.67 -28.25 -47.36
CA THR A 3 8.95 -26.82 -47.52
C THR A 3 10.34 -26.49 -46.99
N ALA A 4 11.05 -25.59 -47.68
CA ALA A 4 12.39 -25.15 -47.31
C ALA A 4 12.47 -24.68 -45.84
N THR A 5 13.58 -24.98 -45.18
CA THR A 5 13.81 -24.62 -43.77
C THR A 5 13.82 -23.10 -43.63
N THR A 6 12.75 -22.54 -43.09
CA THR A 6 12.62 -21.10 -42.84
C THR A 6 13.16 -20.77 -41.45
N LYS A 7 14.05 -19.78 -41.35
CA LYS A 7 14.49 -19.25 -40.04
C LYS A 7 13.36 -18.42 -39.44
N THR A 8 12.86 -18.85 -38.28
CA THR A 8 11.81 -18.14 -37.53
C THR A 8 12.35 -17.70 -36.18
N PHE A 9 11.91 -16.54 -35.69
CA PHE A 9 12.16 -16.15 -34.31
C PHE A 9 11.23 -16.93 -33.38
N VAL A 10 11.78 -17.45 -32.28
CA VAL A 10 11.02 -18.13 -31.22
C VAL A 10 11.14 -17.27 -29.96
N HIS A 11 10.03 -17.13 -29.23
CA HIS A 11 10.05 -16.40 -27.97
C HIS A 11 10.89 -17.15 -26.94
N VAL A 12 11.81 -16.43 -26.30
CA VAL A 12 12.60 -16.91 -25.16
C VAL A 12 12.16 -16.09 -23.94
N PRO A 13 11.72 -16.73 -22.83
CA PRO A 13 11.41 -16.02 -21.60
C PRO A 13 12.59 -15.12 -21.20
N SER A 14 12.30 -13.85 -20.94
CA SER A 14 13.31 -12.85 -20.60
C SER A 14 12.85 -12.11 -19.36
N GLU A 15 13.74 -11.96 -18.39
CA GLU A 15 13.53 -11.17 -17.18
C GLU A 15 14.67 -10.16 -17.03
N ILE A 16 14.36 -9.03 -16.37
CA ILE A 16 15.35 -8.00 -16.06
C ILE A 16 15.73 -8.20 -14.60
N GLU A 17 16.95 -8.64 -14.37
CA GLU A 17 17.56 -8.68 -13.04
C GLU A 17 18.55 -7.52 -12.91
N ALA A 18 18.73 -7.03 -11.68
CA ALA A 18 19.68 -5.99 -11.36
C ALA A 18 20.75 -6.54 -10.41
N GLU A 19 22.01 -6.14 -10.62
CA GLU A 19 23.07 -6.36 -9.63
C GLU A 19 22.94 -5.35 -8.46
N GLU A 20 23.52 -5.63 -7.29
CA GLU A 20 23.41 -4.77 -6.10
C GLU A 20 23.77 -3.31 -6.39
N ALA A 21 24.83 -3.06 -7.18
CA ALA A 21 25.23 -1.71 -7.56
C ALA A 21 24.18 -1.01 -8.46
N GLU A 22 23.49 -1.76 -9.31
CA GLU A 22 22.43 -1.26 -10.19
C GLU A 22 21.14 -1.02 -9.41
N GLU A 23 20.78 -1.91 -8.48
CA GLU A 23 19.60 -1.76 -7.62
C GLU A 23 19.67 -0.47 -6.79
N ILE A 24 20.81 -0.21 -6.14
CA ILE A 24 21.03 1.01 -5.37
C ILE A 24 20.95 2.25 -6.27
N GLY A 25 21.51 2.17 -7.49
CA GLY A 25 21.45 3.25 -8.48
C GLY A 25 20.01 3.55 -8.90
N VAL A 26 19.21 2.52 -9.20
CA VAL A 26 17.81 2.64 -9.59
C VAL A 26 16.95 3.15 -8.43
N GLU A 27 17.17 2.66 -7.21
CA GLU A 27 16.43 3.14 -6.04
C GLU A 27 16.68 4.63 -5.79
N HIS A 28 17.93 5.08 -5.93
CA HIS A 28 18.26 6.50 -5.79
C HIS A 28 17.52 7.35 -6.83
N LEU A 29 17.48 6.91 -8.09
CA LEU A 29 16.80 7.61 -9.18
C LEU A 29 15.28 7.64 -9.02
N LEU A 30 14.70 6.61 -8.40
CA LEU A 30 13.25 6.45 -8.26
C LEU A 30 12.70 6.90 -6.90
N ARG A 31 13.54 7.47 -6.02
CA ARG A 31 13.13 7.85 -4.66
C ARG A 31 11.94 8.81 -4.62
N ASP A 32 11.84 9.72 -5.59
CA ASP A 32 10.78 10.73 -5.64
C ASP A 32 9.50 10.23 -6.35
N ILE A 33 9.56 9.05 -7.00
CA ILE A 33 8.45 8.46 -7.76
C ILE A 33 7.87 7.24 -7.04
N LYS A 34 8.71 6.50 -6.31
CA LYS A 34 8.33 5.27 -5.61
C LYS A 34 7.78 5.62 -4.23
N ASP A 35 6.46 5.48 -4.08
CA ASP A 35 5.80 5.62 -2.79
C ASP A 35 6.11 4.39 -1.91
N ASN A 36 7.05 4.54 -0.97
CA ASN A 36 7.44 3.49 -0.03
C ASN A 36 6.42 3.32 1.11
N VAL A 37 5.32 4.10 1.15
CA VAL A 37 4.27 4.02 2.17
C VAL A 37 3.15 3.04 1.76
N VAL A 38 3.30 2.32 0.64
CA VAL A 38 2.28 1.38 0.19
C VAL A 38 2.25 0.15 1.10
N SER A 39 1.13 -0.02 1.80
CA SER A 39 0.92 -1.19 2.66
C SER A 39 1.05 -2.50 1.87
N THR A 40 1.51 -3.57 2.54
CA THR A 40 1.66 -4.90 1.93
C THR A 40 0.36 -5.50 1.39
N LEU A 41 -0.81 -5.00 1.83
CA LEU A 41 -2.10 -5.37 1.26
C LEU A 41 -2.35 -4.63 -0.05
N SER A 42 -2.10 -3.32 -0.07
CA SER A 42 -2.28 -2.48 -1.26
C SER A 42 -1.39 -2.93 -2.42
N THR A 43 -0.14 -3.31 -2.15
CA THR A 43 0.76 -3.88 -3.18
C THR A 43 0.16 -5.17 -3.76
N ARG A 44 -0.20 -6.13 -2.90
CA ARG A 44 -0.79 -7.42 -3.32
C ARG A 44 -2.08 -7.25 -4.12
N VAL A 45 -2.97 -6.36 -3.73
CA VAL A 45 -4.20 -6.06 -4.48
C VAL A 45 -3.86 -5.42 -5.83
N GLY A 46 -2.91 -4.49 -5.85
CA GLY A 46 -2.41 -3.88 -7.09
C GLY A 46 -1.77 -4.89 -8.04
N ASP A 47 -1.07 -5.89 -7.52
CA ASP A 47 -0.46 -6.98 -8.30
C ASP A 47 -1.55 -7.89 -8.88
N GLN A 48 -2.55 -8.31 -8.09
CA GLN A 48 -3.69 -9.11 -8.58
C GLN A 48 -4.43 -8.39 -9.71
N LEU A 49 -4.68 -7.09 -9.56
CA LEU A 49 -5.33 -6.27 -10.59
C LEU A 49 -4.48 -6.18 -11.86
N ARG A 50 -3.16 -5.98 -11.72
CA ARG A 50 -2.23 -5.96 -12.86
C ARG A 50 -2.18 -7.31 -13.57
N SER A 51 -2.14 -8.43 -12.83
CA SER A 51 -2.19 -9.78 -13.40
C SER A 51 -3.48 -10.03 -14.19
N LEU A 52 -4.63 -9.58 -13.67
CA LEU A 52 -5.92 -9.73 -14.37
C LEU A 52 -5.96 -8.90 -15.66
N LYS A 53 -5.46 -7.66 -15.64
CA LYS A 53 -5.32 -6.83 -16.85
C LYS A 53 -4.39 -7.49 -17.87
N GLY A 54 -3.27 -8.05 -17.43
CA GLY A 54 -2.36 -8.80 -18.28
C GLY A 54 -3.04 -10.02 -18.92
N LEU A 55 -3.80 -10.79 -18.15
CA LEU A 55 -4.57 -11.92 -18.69
C LEU A 55 -5.59 -11.48 -19.73
N HIS A 56 -6.32 -10.38 -19.48
CA HIS A 56 -7.27 -9.81 -20.44
C HIS A 56 -6.61 -9.45 -21.77
N GLN A 57 -5.48 -8.73 -21.73
CA GLN A 57 -4.74 -8.37 -22.94
C GLN A 57 -4.26 -9.61 -23.71
N ARG A 58 -3.77 -10.65 -23.01
CA ARG A 58 -3.35 -11.91 -23.66
C ARG A 58 -4.52 -12.64 -24.32
N LEU A 59 -5.70 -12.64 -23.69
CA LEU A 59 -6.91 -13.22 -24.30
C LEU A 59 -7.36 -12.44 -25.53
N GLU A 60 -7.25 -11.12 -25.51
CA GLU A 60 -7.54 -10.26 -26.67
C GLU A 60 -6.58 -10.52 -27.82
N GLU A 61 -5.27 -10.64 -27.56
CA GLU A 61 -4.26 -11.02 -28.57
C GLU A 61 -4.56 -12.39 -29.21
N ILE A 62 -5.00 -13.36 -28.40
CA ILE A 62 -5.41 -14.69 -28.89
C ILE A 62 -6.65 -14.57 -29.78
N GLN A 63 -7.66 -13.79 -29.37
CA GLN A 63 -8.87 -13.55 -30.16
C GLN A 63 -8.53 -12.90 -31.50
N GLU A 64 -7.67 -11.88 -31.49
CA GLU A 64 -7.24 -11.17 -32.70
C GLU A 64 -6.49 -12.12 -33.66
N TYR A 65 -5.60 -12.96 -33.14
CA TYR A 65 -4.91 -13.99 -33.93
C TYR A 65 -5.89 -14.95 -34.60
N LEU A 66 -6.84 -15.51 -33.83
CA LEU A 66 -7.85 -16.42 -34.37
C LEU A 66 -8.74 -15.71 -35.41
N GLY A 67 -9.10 -14.45 -35.18
CA GLY A 67 -9.85 -13.64 -36.14
C GLY A 67 -9.10 -13.48 -37.47
N LYS A 68 -7.80 -13.18 -37.43
CA LYS A 68 -6.93 -13.08 -38.62
C LYS A 68 -6.84 -14.41 -39.37
N VAL A 69 -6.70 -15.52 -38.65
CA VAL A 69 -6.66 -16.87 -39.24
C VAL A 69 -7.97 -17.22 -39.93
N VAL A 70 -9.13 -16.94 -39.30
CA VAL A 70 -10.46 -17.18 -39.89
C VAL A 70 -10.70 -16.31 -41.12
N SER A 71 -10.24 -15.06 -41.10
CA SER A 71 -10.34 -14.15 -42.26
C SER A 71 -9.41 -14.52 -43.43
N GLY A 72 -8.51 -15.49 -43.24
CA GLY A 72 -7.52 -15.90 -44.24
C GLY A 72 -6.35 -14.94 -44.41
N SER A 73 -6.24 -13.89 -43.57
CA SER A 73 -5.16 -12.90 -43.66
C SER A 73 -3.81 -13.44 -43.16
N LEU A 74 -3.82 -14.49 -42.34
CA LEU A 74 -2.63 -15.10 -41.74
C LEU A 74 -2.70 -16.63 -41.84
N PRO A 75 -1.62 -17.33 -42.22
CA PRO A 75 -1.59 -18.78 -42.25
C PRO A 75 -1.71 -19.38 -40.84
N ILE A 76 -2.35 -20.54 -40.76
CA ILE A 76 -2.55 -21.28 -39.51
C ILE A 76 -1.20 -21.76 -38.97
N ASN A 77 -0.92 -21.44 -37.71
CA ASN A 77 0.17 -22.06 -36.97
C ASN A 77 -0.40 -23.15 -36.06
N HIS A 78 -0.22 -24.41 -36.47
CA HIS A 78 -0.76 -25.55 -35.73
C HIS A 78 -0.28 -25.65 -34.29
N GLN A 79 0.95 -25.20 -33.98
CA GLN A 79 1.46 -25.23 -32.61
C GLN A 79 0.64 -24.36 -31.66
N ILE A 80 0.23 -23.17 -32.12
CA ILE A 80 -0.58 -22.24 -31.32
C ILE A 80 -1.95 -22.86 -31.04
N ILE A 81 -2.55 -23.49 -32.05
CA ILE A 81 -3.86 -24.15 -31.93
C ILE A 81 -3.81 -25.33 -30.96
N TYR A 82 -2.76 -26.16 -31.01
CA TYR A 82 -2.60 -27.26 -30.05
C TYR A 82 -2.42 -26.77 -28.62
N ASN A 83 -1.60 -25.75 -28.40
CA ASN A 83 -1.44 -25.15 -27.08
C ASN A 83 -2.77 -24.58 -26.55
N LEU A 84 -3.54 -23.93 -27.43
CA LEU A 84 -4.84 -23.35 -27.09
C LEU A 84 -5.87 -24.44 -26.74
N GLN A 85 -5.88 -25.55 -27.48
CA GLN A 85 -6.70 -26.72 -27.15
C GLN A 85 -6.32 -27.31 -25.78
N ASP A 86 -5.03 -27.44 -25.50
CA ASP A 86 -4.55 -27.93 -24.20
C ASP A 86 -4.96 -27.00 -23.04
N ILE A 87 -4.97 -25.68 -23.25
CA ILE A 87 -5.45 -24.72 -22.25
C ILE A 87 -6.93 -24.98 -21.93
N PHE A 88 -7.79 -25.12 -22.94
CA PHE A 88 -9.21 -25.39 -22.72
C PHE A 88 -9.46 -26.74 -22.05
N ASN A 89 -8.71 -27.77 -22.44
CA ASN A 89 -8.81 -29.10 -21.84
C ASN A 89 -8.38 -29.14 -20.36
N ARG A 90 -7.57 -28.17 -19.93
CA ARG A 90 -7.05 -28.06 -18.55
C ARG A 90 -7.87 -27.10 -17.68
N LEU A 91 -8.92 -26.48 -18.22
CA LEU A 91 -9.78 -25.63 -17.41
C LEU A 91 -10.44 -26.50 -16.30
N PRO A 92 -10.31 -26.09 -15.03
CA PRO A 92 -10.88 -26.85 -13.94
C PRO A 92 -12.41 -26.81 -13.98
N ASN A 93 -13.05 -27.93 -13.66
CA ASN A 93 -14.48 -27.95 -13.40
C ASN A 93 -14.75 -27.43 -11.98
N LEU A 94 -15.34 -26.25 -11.87
CA LEU A 94 -15.65 -25.62 -10.58
C LEU A 94 -16.96 -26.10 -9.95
N GLU A 95 -17.77 -26.87 -10.67
CA GLU A 95 -19.06 -27.39 -10.19
C GLU A 95 -18.93 -28.71 -9.44
N ASP A 96 -17.72 -29.26 -9.38
CA ASP A 96 -17.44 -30.49 -8.66
C ASP A 96 -17.67 -30.31 -7.14
N PRO A 97 -18.49 -31.16 -6.50
CA PRO A 97 -18.86 -31.00 -5.09
C PRO A 97 -17.65 -31.07 -4.14
N ASP A 98 -16.62 -31.85 -4.47
CA ASP A 98 -15.40 -31.94 -3.66
C ASP A 98 -14.60 -30.63 -3.73
N THR A 99 -14.54 -30.02 -4.91
CA THR A 99 -13.93 -28.71 -5.14
C THR A 99 -14.67 -27.61 -4.34
N ILE A 100 -16.00 -27.55 -4.42
CA ILE A 100 -16.82 -26.57 -3.68
C ILE A 100 -16.64 -26.74 -2.16
N LYS A 101 -16.65 -27.98 -1.67
CA LYS A 101 -16.42 -28.28 -0.25
C LYS A 101 -15.02 -27.85 0.18
N SER A 102 -14.00 -28.13 -0.63
CA SER A 102 -12.61 -27.73 -0.37
C SER A 102 -12.46 -26.22 -0.29
N PHE A 103 -13.08 -25.47 -1.21
CA PHE A 103 -13.12 -24.00 -1.14
C PHE A 103 -13.79 -23.52 0.15
N SER A 104 -14.93 -24.09 0.52
CA SER A 104 -15.67 -23.70 1.73
C SER A 104 -14.86 -23.94 3.01
N VAL A 105 -14.17 -25.08 3.10
CA VAL A 105 -13.27 -25.39 4.23
C VAL A 105 -12.13 -24.37 4.28
N LYS A 106 -11.46 -24.11 3.15
CA LYS A 106 -10.35 -23.15 3.10
C LYS A 106 -10.78 -21.72 3.42
N THR A 107 -11.94 -21.28 2.95
CA THR A 107 -12.50 -19.97 3.29
C THR A 107 -12.81 -19.87 4.78
N ASN A 108 -13.36 -20.92 5.39
CA ASN A 108 -13.63 -20.95 6.82
C ASN A 108 -12.34 -20.85 7.65
N ASP A 109 -11.32 -21.64 7.31
CA ASP A 109 -10.01 -21.59 7.97
C ASP A 109 -9.38 -20.19 7.88
N GLN A 110 -9.42 -19.58 6.70
CA GLN A 110 -8.88 -18.23 6.49
C GLN A 110 -9.66 -17.19 7.29
N LEU A 111 -10.98 -17.31 7.35
CA LEU A 111 -11.84 -16.41 8.11
C LEU A 111 -11.58 -16.51 9.61
N LEU A 112 -11.33 -17.71 10.14
CA LEU A 112 -10.93 -17.92 11.54
C LEU A 112 -9.64 -17.15 11.87
N VAL A 113 -8.63 -17.20 10.99
CA VAL A 113 -7.37 -16.45 11.17
C VAL A 113 -7.62 -14.94 11.16
N ILE A 114 -8.50 -14.45 10.28
CA ILE A 114 -8.90 -13.03 10.23
C ILE A 114 -9.57 -12.61 11.54
N TYR A 115 -10.51 -13.41 12.04
CA TYR A 115 -11.19 -13.12 13.31
C TYR A 115 -10.21 -13.05 14.47
N LEU A 116 -9.35 -14.06 14.64
CA LEU A 116 -8.35 -14.07 15.71
C LEU A 116 -7.41 -12.86 15.62
N SER A 117 -6.94 -12.52 14.42
CA SER A 117 -6.08 -11.37 14.18
C SER A 117 -6.77 -10.05 14.54
N SER A 118 -8.07 -9.91 14.22
CA SER A 118 -8.85 -8.71 14.54
C SER A 118 -9.06 -8.54 16.05
N LEU A 119 -9.25 -9.64 16.79
CA LEU A 119 -9.41 -9.64 18.24
C LEU A 119 -8.11 -9.21 18.92
N ILE A 120 -6.98 -9.80 18.52
CA ILE A 120 -5.66 -9.43 19.05
C ILE A 120 -5.37 -7.94 18.79
N ARG A 121 -5.65 -7.44 17.59
CA ARG A 121 -5.52 -6.00 17.27
C ARG A 121 -6.40 -5.13 18.16
N SER A 122 -7.63 -5.54 18.44
CA SER A 122 -8.55 -4.80 19.31
C SER A 122 -8.04 -4.72 20.75
N VAL A 123 -7.47 -5.82 21.28
CA VAL A 123 -6.86 -5.84 22.62
C VAL A 123 -5.62 -4.94 22.68
N ILE A 124 -4.76 -4.97 21.67
CA ILE A 124 -3.58 -4.10 21.58
C ILE A 124 -4.02 -2.62 21.52
N ALA A 125 -5.02 -2.30 20.69
CA ALA A 125 -5.55 -0.94 20.59
C ALA A 125 -6.12 -0.45 21.93
N LEU A 126 -6.79 -1.31 22.69
CA LEU A 126 -7.29 -0.99 24.02
C LEU A 126 -6.14 -0.72 25.01
N HIS A 127 -5.10 -1.54 25.01
CA HIS A 127 -3.91 -1.29 25.85
C HIS A 127 -3.24 0.03 25.50
N ASN A 128 -3.10 0.32 24.20
CA ASN A 128 -2.55 1.61 23.74
C ASN A 128 -3.42 2.79 24.19
N LEU A 129 -4.75 2.65 24.16
CA LEU A 129 -5.67 3.69 24.63
C LEU A 129 -5.55 3.93 26.14
N ILE A 130 -5.42 2.87 26.93
CA ILE A 130 -5.21 2.98 28.38
C ILE A 130 -3.89 3.69 28.66
N ASN A 131 -2.81 3.30 27.99
CA ASN A 131 -1.50 3.92 28.15
C ASN A 131 -1.54 5.42 27.76
N ASN A 132 -2.16 5.74 26.63
CA ASN A 132 -2.33 7.12 26.18
C ASN A 132 -3.14 7.96 27.19
N LYS A 133 -4.19 7.38 27.80
CA LYS A 133 -4.97 8.07 28.84
C LYS A 133 -4.18 8.31 30.12
N ILE A 134 -3.35 7.35 30.54
CA ILE A 134 -2.49 7.51 31.73
C ILE A 134 -1.44 8.59 31.48
N GLU A 135 -0.82 8.59 30.29
CA GLU A 135 0.18 9.57 29.89
C GLU A 135 -0.42 10.97 29.81
N ASN A 136 -1.57 11.15 29.15
CA ASN A 136 -2.26 12.44 29.09
C ASN A 136 -2.64 12.95 30.48
N LYS A 137 -3.15 12.07 31.36
CA LYS A 137 -3.51 12.48 32.72
C LYS A 137 -2.29 12.94 33.52
N ARG A 138 -1.14 12.25 33.41
CA ARG A 138 0.11 12.68 34.05
C ARG A 138 0.58 14.02 33.51
N ALA A 139 0.50 14.22 32.20
CA ALA A 139 0.86 15.50 31.58
C ALA A 139 -0.07 16.65 32.04
N GLU A 140 -1.38 16.40 32.18
CA GLU A 140 -2.33 17.36 32.77
C GLU A 140 -1.98 17.68 34.23
N ASP A 141 -1.72 16.66 35.06
CA ASP A 141 -1.34 16.84 36.46
C ASP A 141 -0.01 17.63 36.60
N GLU A 142 0.95 17.43 35.69
CA GLU A 142 2.21 18.19 35.64
C GLU A 142 2.00 19.65 35.23
N LEU A 143 1.14 19.92 34.25
CA LEU A 143 0.79 21.30 33.82
C LEU A 143 0.05 22.06 34.93
N ASP A 144 -0.89 21.41 35.61
CA ASP A 144 -1.62 21.99 36.75
C ASP A 144 -0.71 22.25 37.97
N GLY A 145 0.37 21.46 38.12
CA GLY A 145 1.41 21.68 39.13
C GLY A 145 2.23 22.95 38.86
N VAL A 146 2.57 23.21 37.59
CA VAL A 146 3.32 24.41 37.18
C VAL A 146 2.48 25.69 37.29
N GLU A 147 1.16 25.63 37.06
CA GLU A 147 0.28 26.79 37.28
C GLU A 147 0.10 27.18 38.75
N LYS A 148 0.30 26.24 39.69
CA LYS A 148 0.22 26.51 41.14
C LYS A 148 1.50 27.12 41.69
N ASP A 149 2.67 26.78 41.16
CA ASP A 149 3.93 27.45 41.54
C ASP A 149 4.02 28.88 40.96
N GLY A 150 3.44 29.15 39.78
CA GLY A 150 3.40 30.51 39.20
C GLY A 150 2.50 31.51 39.94
N LYS A 151 1.55 31.04 40.76
CA LYS A 151 0.67 31.89 41.58
C LYS A 151 1.18 32.16 42.99
N GLN A 152 2.24 31.50 43.43
CA GLN A 152 2.77 31.69 44.79
C GLN A 152 3.78 32.86 44.89
N GLU A 153 4.32 33.36 43.77
CA GLU A 153 5.23 34.52 43.78
C GLU A 153 4.55 35.90 43.63
N THR A 154 3.25 35.98 43.29
CA THR A 154 2.57 37.27 43.02
C THR A 154 1.55 37.69 44.07
N ALA A 155 1.62 37.15 45.30
CA ALA A 155 0.75 37.55 46.42
C ALA A 155 1.46 38.39 47.51
N ALA A 156 2.74 38.75 47.33
CA ALA A 156 3.53 39.46 48.35
C ALA A 156 3.69 40.98 48.15
N THR A 157 3.11 41.59 47.11
CA THR A 157 3.25 43.03 46.88
C THR A 157 1.97 43.66 46.31
N GLU A 158 0.98 43.89 47.17
CA GLU A 158 -0.04 44.93 46.92
C GLU A 158 -0.22 45.77 48.19
N GLY A 159 0.43 46.93 48.19
CA GLY A 159 0.15 48.06 49.07
C GLY A 159 0.19 49.35 48.23
N GLU A 160 -1.01 49.85 47.90
CA GLU A 160 -1.36 51.21 47.46
C GLU A 160 -0.73 51.80 46.17
N SER A 161 -1.53 51.96 45.11
CA SER A 161 -2.18 53.26 44.82
C SER A 161 -2.93 53.27 43.47
N SER A 162 -3.91 54.17 43.44
CA SER A 162 -5.09 54.29 42.59
C SER A 162 -4.91 54.79 41.14
N SER A 163 -5.81 54.28 40.29
CA SER A 163 -6.68 55.00 39.34
C SER A 163 -6.26 55.30 37.88
N SER A 164 -7.20 54.95 36.99
CA SER A 164 -7.50 55.48 35.64
C SER A 164 -6.51 55.14 34.51
N SER A 165 -6.89 54.87 33.26
CA SER A 165 -8.16 54.60 32.57
C SER A 165 -7.79 54.26 31.11
N SER A 166 -8.67 53.53 30.42
CA SER A 166 -8.93 53.56 28.96
C SER A 166 -7.95 52.90 27.96
N SER A 167 -8.53 51.88 27.30
CA SER A 167 -8.67 51.67 25.84
C SER A 167 -7.47 51.30 24.96
N ALA A 168 -7.55 50.05 24.48
CA ALA A 168 -7.59 49.64 23.08
C ALA A 168 -6.36 49.81 22.15
N SER A 169 -6.08 48.69 21.48
CA SER A 169 -5.71 48.50 20.06
C SER A 169 -4.28 48.08 19.69
N LYS A 170 -4.24 46.87 19.10
CA LYS A 170 -3.63 46.43 17.83
C LYS A 170 -2.11 46.42 17.63
N ASP A 171 -1.69 45.25 17.14
CA ASP A 171 -0.75 44.96 16.04
C ASP A 171 0.56 45.76 15.96
N ALA A 172 1.70 45.06 16.06
CA ALA A 172 2.45 44.65 14.87
C ALA A 172 3.88 44.15 15.21
N LYS A 173 4.21 43.03 14.55
CA LYS A 173 5.45 42.80 13.77
C LYS A 173 6.77 42.35 14.41
N ASP A 174 7.31 41.32 13.75
CA ASP A 174 8.71 41.15 13.31
C ASP A 174 9.77 40.86 14.43
N VAL A 175 10.81 40.04 14.27
CA VAL A 175 11.35 39.24 13.16
C VAL A 175 12.51 38.38 13.69
N LYS A 176 12.82 37.30 12.97
CA LYS A 176 14.12 36.57 12.87
C LYS A 176 14.94 36.31 14.14
N GLY A 177 15.09 35.01 14.40
CA GLY A 177 16.26 34.25 13.89
C GLY A 177 17.51 34.26 14.76
N LYS A 178 18.01 33.05 15.07
CA LYS A 178 19.42 32.71 14.84
C LYS A 178 19.69 31.21 15.01
N GLU A 179 20.27 30.67 13.95
CA GLU A 179 21.20 29.54 13.97
C GLU A 179 22.20 29.66 15.12
N VAL A 180 22.61 28.54 15.71
CA VAL A 180 24.02 28.34 16.06
C VAL A 180 24.43 26.90 15.72
N SER A 181 25.41 26.84 14.84
CA SER A 181 26.19 25.70 14.37
C SER A 181 26.95 24.99 15.49
N LYS A 182 27.11 23.67 15.34
CA LYS A 182 28.43 23.06 15.11
C LYS A 182 28.28 21.68 14.50
#